data_AF-A0A7V9V5H1-F1
#
_entry.id   AF-A0A7V9V5H1-F1
#
_cell.length_a   1.000
_cell.length_b   1.000
_cell.length_c   1.000
_cell.angle_alpha   90.00
_cell.angle_beta   90.00
_cell.angle_gamma   90.00
#
_symmetry.space_group_name_H-M   'P 1'
#
loop_
_entity.id
_entity.type
_entity.pdbx_description
1 polymer ?
#
loop_
_entity_poly.entity_id
_entity_poly.type
_entity_poly.pdbx_seq_one_letter_code
_entity_poly.pdbx_strand_id
1 'polypeptide(L)'
;MNAMDFLRDQYERVALLAAAAFLLGCAFFIWRGAATFDENFAALQIAGAGKTVPPLVNAVELEKAGEKFRRPPQWVFRGRSGLFVPEKHFIGPTGMPTTLENTEVHPPVPNEWLDLFGLPIADADVLTQDADNDGFTNLEEWQGQTNPTDQNSHPPFLARLKMKSYSREPFTFVFASRTGDTFGINTSDLKAPTQFLKVGDTIRGTKFKIVNFTEKYEPNQYRTNVDVSELTLENQDNGEQLSLIKEKIMISPESAANFVFGGPAPRDFSVKKDQEFSLPPEPSIRYKLIDVQPR
;
A
#
# COMPACT_ATOMS: atom_id res chain seq x y z
N MET A 1 -65.45 -8.40 -123.99
CA MET A 1 -64.72 -7.51 -123.06
C MET A 1 -63.68 -8.38 -122.40
N ASN A 2 -62.40 -8.19 -122.74
CA ASN A 2 -61.34 -9.12 -122.37
C ASN A 2 -60.86 -8.83 -120.94
N ALA A 3 -60.22 -9.81 -120.29
CA ALA A 3 -59.74 -9.67 -118.91
C ALA A 3 -58.81 -8.44 -118.72
N MET A 4 -58.02 -8.10 -119.74
CA MET A 4 -57.18 -6.89 -119.75
C MET A 4 -57.96 -5.57 -119.80
N ASP A 5 -59.13 -5.53 -120.44
CA ASP A 5 -59.94 -4.30 -120.53
C ASP A 5 -60.56 -3.96 -119.18
N PHE A 6 -61.04 -4.99 -118.45
CA PHE A 6 -61.58 -4.84 -117.10
C PHE A 6 -60.50 -4.41 -116.08
N LEU A 7 -59.28 -4.96 -116.19
CA LEU A 7 -58.14 -4.55 -115.37
C LEU A 7 -57.72 -3.09 -115.60
N ARG A 8 -57.94 -2.55 -116.81
CA ARG A 8 -57.59 -1.16 -117.15
C ARG A 8 -58.62 -0.15 -116.63
N ASP A 9 -59.90 -0.48 -116.70
CA ASP A 9 -61.00 0.40 -116.27
C ASP A 9 -61.14 0.48 -114.74
N GLN A 10 -60.85 -0.60 -114.02
CA GLN A 10 -61.02 -0.70 -112.56
C GLN A 10 -59.69 -0.85 -111.79
N TYR A 11 -58.58 -0.34 -112.35
CA TYR A 11 -57.22 -0.55 -111.82
C TYR A 11 -57.06 -0.16 -110.34
N GLU A 12 -57.70 0.94 -109.91
CA GLU A 12 -57.64 1.43 -108.53
C GLU A 12 -58.22 0.41 -107.54
N ARG A 13 -59.34 -0.23 -107.88
CA ARG A 13 -59.99 -1.23 -107.03
C ARG A 13 -59.12 -2.49 -106.92
N VAL A 14 -58.46 -2.88 -108.01
CA VAL A 14 -57.54 -4.03 -108.04
C VAL A 14 -56.28 -3.75 -107.22
N ALA A 15 -55.72 -2.54 -107.32
CA ALA A 15 -54.59 -2.11 -106.50
C ALA A 15 -54.94 -2.07 -105.00
N LEU A 16 -56.13 -1.56 -104.65
CA LEU A 16 -56.60 -1.47 -103.27
C LEU A 16 -56.86 -2.88 -102.68
N LEU A 17 -57.45 -3.81 -103.45
CA LEU A 17 -57.61 -5.21 -103.06
C LEU A 17 -56.26 -5.91 -102.88
N ALA A 18 -55.28 -5.68 -103.76
CA ALA A 18 -53.94 -6.23 -103.63
C ALA A 18 -53.22 -5.70 -102.38
N ALA A 19 -53.33 -4.41 -102.08
CA ALA A 19 -52.78 -3.81 -100.87
C ALA A 19 -53.45 -4.36 -99.59
N ALA A 20 -54.78 -4.52 -99.60
CA ALA A 20 -55.51 -5.12 -98.48
C ALA A 20 -55.11 -6.59 -98.24
N ALA A 21 -54.96 -7.38 -99.30
CA ALA A 21 -54.48 -8.76 -99.21
C ALA A 21 -53.04 -8.85 -98.68
N PHE A 22 -52.17 -7.93 -99.09
CA PHE A 22 -50.79 -7.84 -98.58
C PHE A 22 -50.76 -7.51 -97.08
N LEU A 23 -51.54 -6.51 -96.64
CA LEU A 23 -51.65 -6.14 -95.23
C LEU A 23 -52.20 -7.28 -94.35
N LEU A 24 -53.20 -8.03 -94.84
CA LEU A 24 -53.71 -9.23 -94.17
C LEU A 24 -52.63 -10.32 -94.07
N GLY A 25 -51.83 -10.51 -95.12
CA GLY A 25 -50.67 -11.40 -95.10
C GLY A 25 -49.65 -11.00 -94.02
N CYS A 26 -49.26 -9.73 -93.97
CA CYS A 26 -48.36 -9.21 -92.94
C CYS A 26 -48.92 -9.39 -91.51
N ALA A 27 -50.20 -9.10 -91.29
CA ALA A 27 -50.85 -9.29 -90.00
C ALA A 27 -50.84 -10.77 -89.57
N PHE A 28 -51.07 -11.71 -90.49
CA PHE A 28 -50.98 -13.15 -90.22
C PHE A 28 -49.56 -13.59 -89.83
N PHE A 29 -48.52 -13.09 -90.52
CA PHE A 29 -47.13 -13.39 -90.15
C PHE A 29 -46.75 -12.83 -88.76
N ILE A 30 -47.19 -11.61 -88.43
CA ILE A 30 -46.97 -11.00 -87.10
C ILE A 30 -47.67 -11.83 -86.01
N TRP A 31 -48.94 -12.19 -86.22
CA TRP A 31 -49.69 -13.01 -85.27
C TRP A 31 -49.05 -14.38 -85.05
N ARG A 32 -48.61 -15.04 -86.14
CA ARG A 32 -47.91 -16.33 -86.05
C ARG A 32 -46.59 -16.22 -85.28
N GLY A 33 -45.81 -15.16 -85.51
CA GLY A 33 -44.57 -14.91 -84.79
C GLY A 33 -44.78 -14.65 -83.29
N ALA A 34 -45.83 -13.90 -82.93
CA ALA A 34 -46.22 -13.68 -81.54
C ALA A 34 -46.69 -14.97 -80.85
N ALA A 35 -47.51 -15.78 -81.54
CA ALA A 35 -48.03 -17.04 -81.00
C ALA A 35 -46.92 -18.08 -80.69
N THR A 36 -45.82 -18.08 -81.44
CA THR A 36 -44.67 -18.96 -81.20
C THR A 36 -43.57 -18.33 -80.33
N PHE A 37 -43.76 -17.11 -79.82
CA PHE A 37 -42.70 -16.42 -79.08
C PHE A 37 -42.34 -17.13 -77.78
N ASP A 38 -43.33 -17.51 -76.96
CA ASP A 38 -43.10 -18.13 -75.64
C ASP A 38 -42.37 -19.48 -75.76
N GLU A 39 -42.70 -20.32 -76.75
CA GLU A 39 -42.02 -21.59 -76.99
C GLU A 39 -40.54 -21.39 -77.37
N ASN A 40 -40.26 -20.44 -78.28
CA ASN A 40 -38.89 -20.11 -78.69
C ASN A 40 -38.09 -19.44 -77.57
N PHE A 41 -38.73 -18.61 -76.75
CA PHE A 41 -38.10 -17.94 -75.61
C PHE A 41 -37.77 -18.93 -74.48
N ALA A 42 -38.67 -19.87 -74.18
CA ALA A 42 -38.40 -20.96 -73.24
C ALA A 42 -37.23 -21.84 -73.69
N ALA A 43 -37.16 -22.18 -74.99
CA ALA A 43 -36.03 -22.93 -75.55
C ALA A 43 -34.68 -22.19 -75.40
N LEU A 44 -34.67 -20.86 -75.52
CA LEU A 44 -33.47 -20.03 -75.32
C LEU A 44 -33.03 -19.98 -73.84
N GLN A 45 -33.95 -20.02 -72.88
CA GLN A 45 -33.59 -20.01 -71.44
C GLN A 45 -32.91 -21.31 -70.98
N ILE A 46 -33.26 -22.46 -71.57
CA ILE A 46 -32.71 -23.77 -71.17
C ILE A 46 -31.22 -23.91 -71.54
N ALA A 47 -30.72 -23.13 -72.51
CA ALA A 47 -29.29 -23.12 -72.87
C ALA A 47 -28.36 -22.51 -71.79
N GLY A 48 -28.94 -21.90 -70.74
CA GLY A 48 -28.22 -21.27 -69.62
C GLY A 48 -27.81 -22.22 -68.49
N ALA A 49 -27.25 -23.40 -68.79
CA ALA A 49 -26.70 -24.28 -67.76
C ALA A 49 -25.53 -23.58 -67.03
N GLY A 50 -25.80 -23.06 -65.83
CA GLY A 50 -24.88 -22.22 -65.08
C GLY A 50 -23.56 -22.92 -64.79
N LYS A 51 -22.46 -22.37 -65.32
CA LYS A 51 -21.10 -22.78 -64.92
C LYS A 51 -20.93 -22.49 -63.43
N THR A 52 -20.74 -23.52 -62.63
CA THR A 52 -20.44 -23.40 -61.20
C THR A 52 -19.09 -22.71 -61.02
N VAL A 53 -19.13 -21.42 -60.69
CA VAL A 53 -17.93 -20.66 -60.29
C VAL A 53 -17.47 -21.21 -58.93
N PRO A 54 -16.18 -21.54 -58.74
CA PRO A 54 -15.68 -21.95 -57.43
C PRO A 54 -15.88 -20.83 -56.39
N PRO A 55 -16.14 -21.16 -55.11
CA PRO A 55 -16.43 -20.16 -54.09
C PRO A 55 -15.25 -19.19 -53.92
N LEU A 56 -15.58 -17.90 -53.86
CA LEU A 56 -14.62 -16.82 -53.63
C LEU A 56 -13.86 -17.06 -52.31
N VAL A 57 -12.52 -17.03 -52.36
CA VAL A 57 -11.62 -17.30 -51.23
C VAL A 57 -11.97 -16.48 -49.97
N ASN A 58 -12.53 -15.28 -50.16
CA ASN A 58 -12.86 -14.34 -49.09
C ASN A 58 -14.19 -14.65 -48.37
N ALA A 59 -14.95 -15.67 -48.78
CA ALA A 59 -16.22 -16.03 -48.14
C ALA A 59 -16.03 -16.39 -46.64
N VAL A 60 -14.96 -17.10 -46.31
CA VAL A 60 -14.60 -17.48 -44.93
C VAL A 60 -14.22 -16.26 -44.10
N GLU A 61 -13.65 -15.21 -44.71
CA GLU A 61 -13.32 -13.97 -44.02
C GLU A 61 -14.57 -13.12 -43.75
N LEU A 62 -15.49 -13.04 -44.72
CA LEU A 62 -16.80 -12.40 -44.53
C LEU A 62 -17.62 -13.09 -43.43
N GLU A 63 -17.62 -14.42 -43.40
CA GLU A 63 -18.35 -15.19 -42.37
C GLU A 63 -17.78 -14.91 -40.97
N LYS A 64 -16.46 -14.99 -40.81
CA LYS A 64 -15.76 -14.63 -39.55
C LYS A 64 -16.00 -13.17 -39.15
N ALA A 65 -16.07 -12.23 -40.10
CA ALA A 65 -16.40 -10.84 -39.83
C ALA A 65 -17.85 -10.69 -39.35
N GLY A 66 -18.79 -11.40 -39.99
CA GLY A 66 -20.19 -11.45 -39.57
C GLY A 66 -20.40 -12.06 -38.18
N GLU A 67 -19.66 -13.11 -37.82
CA GLU A 67 -19.68 -13.68 -36.47
C GLU A 67 -19.17 -12.69 -35.41
N LYS A 68 -18.07 -11.98 -35.69
CA LYS A 68 -17.57 -10.89 -34.82
C LYS A 68 -18.58 -9.76 -34.65
N PHE A 69 -19.35 -9.45 -35.69
CA PHE A 69 -20.42 -8.44 -35.62
C PHE A 69 -21.63 -8.90 -34.79
N ARG A 70 -21.96 -10.19 -34.81
CA ARG A 70 -23.03 -10.81 -33.98
C ARG A 70 -22.65 -10.92 -32.50
N ARG A 71 -21.35 -10.93 -32.18
CA ARG A 71 -20.81 -10.93 -30.82
C ARG A 71 -19.84 -9.76 -30.65
N PRO A 72 -20.33 -8.51 -30.64
CA PRO A 72 -19.47 -7.35 -30.47
C PRO A 72 -18.73 -7.46 -29.13
N PRO A 73 -17.41 -7.19 -29.09
CA PRO A 73 -16.63 -7.30 -27.86
C PRO A 73 -17.25 -6.42 -26.78
N GLN A 74 -17.66 -7.05 -25.68
CA GLN A 74 -18.21 -6.33 -24.53
C GLN A 74 -17.06 -5.69 -23.75
N TRP A 75 -17.24 -4.41 -23.40
CA TRP A 75 -16.30 -3.72 -22.52
C TRP A 75 -16.41 -4.31 -21.11
N VAL A 76 -15.49 -5.22 -20.79
CA VAL A 76 -15.32 -5.76 -19.43
C VAL A 76 -14.35 -4.86 -18.66
N PHE A 77 -14.90 -4.09 -17.72
CA PHE A 77 -14.12 -3.26 -16.80
C PHE A 77 -13.18 -4.14 -15.96
N ARG A 78 -11.87 -3.97 -16.14
CA ARG A 78 -10.81 -4.65 -15.37
C ARG A 78 -10.06 -3.64 -14.50
N GLY A 79 -10.68 -3.20 -13.42
CA GLY A 79 -10.01 -2.37 -12.41
C GLY A 79 -9.80 -0.91 -12.80
N ARG A 80 -8.86 -0.23 -12.11
CA ARG A 80 -8.76 1.24 -12.02
C ARG A 80 -8.47 1.99 -13.33
N SER A 81 -8.19 1.30 -14.44
CA SER A 81 -7.92 1.89 -15.76
C SER A 81 -9.20 2.38 -16.48
N GLY A 82 -9.80 3.45 -15.98
CA GLY A 82 -10.77 4.23 -16.76
C GLY A 82 -10.07 4.88 -17.96
N LEU A 83 -10.70 4.86 -19.15
CA LEU A 83 -10.16 5.44 -20.40
C LEU A 83 -9.75 6.94 -20.33
N PHE A 84 -10.10 7.62 -19.25
CA PHE A 84 -9.85 9.05 -19.02
C PHE A 84 -9.06 9.32 -17.72
N VAL A 85 -8.56 8.28 -17.05
CA VAL A 85 -7.66 8.39 -15.91
C VAL A 85 -6.27 7.96 -16.38
N PRO A 86 -5.30 8.88 -16.55
CA PRO A 86 -3.95 8.51 -16.96
C PRO A 86 -3.31 7.66 -15.86
N GLU A 87 -2.77 6.51 -16.23
CA GLU A 87 -1.99 5.68 -15.32
C GLU A 87 -0.70 6.42 -14.92
N LYS A 88 -0.41 6.50 -13.62
CA LYS A 88 0.80 7.16 -13.10
C LYS A 88 2.02 6.29 -13.45
N HIS A 89 2.93 6.84 -14.25
CA HIS A 89 4.18 6.19 -14.64
C HIS A 89 5.36 6.81 -13.89
N PHE A 90 6.29 5.97 -13.42
CA PHE A 90 7.48 6.33 -12.65
C PHE A 90 8.71 5.69 -13.29
N ILE A 91 9.92 6.17 -12.96
CA ILE A 91 11.15 5.50 -13.37
C ILE A 91 11.54 4.51 -12.27
N GLY A 92 11.48 3.22 -12.56
CA GLY A 92 11.87 2.17 -11.62
C GLY A 92 13.40 2.12 -11.40
N PRO A 93 13.88 1.34 -10.40
CA PRO A 93 15.32 1.25 -10.07
C PRO A 93 16.23 0.80 -11.23
N THR A 94 15.66 0.17 -12.25
CA THR A 94 16.33 -0.28 -13.48
C THR A 94 16.40 0.79 -14.58
N GLY A 95 15.88 2.00 -14.33
CA GLY A 95 15.80 3.09 -15.31
C GLY A 95 14.65 2.95 -16.33
N MET A 96 13.79 1.96 -16.19
CA MET A 96 12.64 1.72 -17.08
C MET A 96 11.36 2.37 -16.55
N PRO A 97 10.44 2.82 -17.43
CA PRO A 97 9.12 3.28 -17.02
C PRO A 97 8.33 2.12 -16.40
N THR A 98 7.75 2.37 -15.24
CA THR A 98 7.04 1.41 -14.41
C THR A 98 5.76 2.06 -13.84
N THR A 99 4.82 1.28 -13.30
CA THR A 99 3.51 1.78 -12.84
C THR A 99 3.19 1.28 -11.42
N LEU A 100 2.12 1.81 -10.82
CA LEU A 100 1.76 1.46 -9.44
C LEU A 100 1.40 -0.02 -9.25
N GLU A 101 0.99 -0.72 -10.32
CA GLU A 101 0.56 -2.12 -10.27
C GLU A 101 1.73 -3.12 -10.35
N ASN A 102 2.86 -2.73 -10.96
CA ASN A 102 3.95 -3.67 -11.29
C ASN A 102 5.26 -3.42 -10.51
N THR A 103 5.38 -2.32 -9.75
CA THR A 103 6.58 -2.00 -8.97
C THR A 103 6.21 -1.13 -7.76
N GLU A 104 6.69 -1.53 -6.60
CA GLU A 104 6.69 -0.69 -5.40
C GLU A 104 7.65 0.50 -5.62
N VAL A 105 7.11 1.72 -5.65
CA VAL A 105 7.89 2.92 -6.01
C VAL A 105 8.81 3.31 -4.87
N HIS A 106 8.36 3.13 -3.62
CA HIS A 106 9.06 3.53 -2.40
C HIS A 106 9.16 2.38 -1.37
N PRO A 107 9.95 1.32 -1.64
CA PRO A 107 10.11 0.24 -0.67
C PRO A 107 10.70 0.74 0.66
N PRO A 108 10.21 0.27 1.82
CA PRO A 108 9.33 -0.89 2.02
C PRO A 108 7.82 -0.55 2.12
N VAL A 109 7.40 0.64 1.67
CA VAL A 109 6.03 1.14 1.84
C VAL A 109 5.18 0.81 0.60
N PRO A 110 4.08 0.04 0.73
CA PRO A 110 3.22 -0.29 -0.40
C PRO A 110 2.58 0.94 -1.04
N ASN A 111 2.57 0.97 -2.38
CA ASN A 111 1.94 2.02 -3.19
C ASN A 111 0.48 2.31 -2.78
N GLU A 112 -0.27 1.28 -2.37
CA GLU A 112 -1.66 1.41 -1.93
C GLU A 112 -1.82 2.26 -0.66
N TRP A 113 -0.85 2.21 0.25
CA TRP A 113 -0.85 3.00 1.49
C TRP A 113 -0.65 4.49 1.18
N LEU A 114 0.35 4.80 0.34
CA LEU A 114 0.62 6.17 -0.12
C LEU A 114 -0.58 6.76 -0.89
N ASP A 115 -1.25 5.96 -1.73
CA ASP A 115 -2.42 6.40 -2.52
C ASP A 115 -3.67 6.58 -1.62
N LEU A 116 -3.85 5.75 -0.59
CA LEU A 116 -4.94 5.84 0.37
C LEU A 116 -4.87 7.12 1.21
N PHE A 117 -3.67 7.54 1.61
CA PHE A 117 -3.43 8.80 2.34
C PHE A 117 -3.18 10.00 1.41
N GLY A 118 -3.25 9.82 0.09
CA GLY A 118 -3.08 10.91 -0.89
C GLY A 118 -1.67 11.53 -0.92
N LEU A 119 -0.66 10.83 -0.40
CA LEU A 119 0.72 11.29 -0.34
C LEU A 119 1.33 11.43 -1.76
N PRO A 120 2.31 12.33 -1.97
CA PRO A 120 2.87 12.59 -3.29
C PRO A 120 3.83 11.46 -3.72
N ILE A 121 3.31 10.33 -4.20
CA ILE A 121 4.08 9.15 -4.66
C ILE A 121 5.15 9.50 -5.72
N ALA A 122 4.97 10.61 -6.46
CA ALA A 122 5.94 11.06 -7.45
C ALA A 122 7.23 11.67 -6.86
N ASP A 123 7.19 12.09 -5.60
CA ASP A 123 8.32 12.71 -4.92
C ASP A 123 9.28 11.63 -4.43
N ALA A 124 10.56 11.75 -4.78
CA ALA A 124 11.60 10.78 -4.40
C ALA A 124 11.84 10.72 -2.88
N ASP A 125 11.48 11.77 -2.17
CA ASP A 125 11.65 11.99 -0.74
C ASP A 125 10.35 11.81 0.06
N VAL A 126 9.24 11.34 -0.55
CA VAL A 126 7.93 11.20 0.11
C VAL A 126 7.98 10.43 1.43
N LEU A 127 8.85 9.42 1.57
CA LEU A 127 9.01 8.66 2.81
C LEU A 127 9.68 9.46 3.96
N THR A 128 10.43 10.50 3.62
CA THR A 128 11.11 11.39 4.57
C THR A 128 10.38 12.73 4.77
N GLN A 129 9.31 12.96 4.01
CA GLN A 129 8.40 14.07 4.24
C GLN A 129 7.54 13.82 5.48
N ASP A 130 7.07 14.93 6.04
CA ASP A 130 6.20 15.06 7.20
C ASP A 130 5.01 15.90 6.70
N ALA A 131 3.87 15.25 6.45
CA ALA A 131 2.78 15.84 5.68
C ALA A 131 1.80 16.66 6.54
N ASP A 132 1.65 16.33 7.82
CA ASP A 132 0.81 17.07 8.78
C ASP A 132 1.59 18.00 9.73
N ASN A 133 2.93 17.93 9.70
CA ASN A 133 3.87 18.73 10.49
C ASN A 133 3.81 18.43 12.00
N ASP A 134 3.45 17.20 12.38
CA ASP A 134 3.56 16.71 13.77
C ASP A 134 5.03 16.40 14.18
N GLY A 135 5.92 16.28 13.19
CA GLY A 135 7.33 16.04 13.33
C GLY A 135 7.79 14.62 12.99
N PHE A 136 6.90 13.64 12.78
CA PHE A 136 7.23 12.29 12.32
C PHE A 136 7.33 12.24 10.79
N THR A 137 8.07 11.26 10.29
CA THR A 137 8.15 11.03 8.84
C THR A 137 7.13 9.97 8.40
N ASN A 138 6.62 10.08 7.17
CA ASN A 138 5.70 9.11 6.58
C ASN A 138 6.19 7.64 6.74
N LEU A 139 7.50 7.39 6.72
CA LEU A 139 8.08 6.07 7.00
C LEU A 139 7.98 5.63 8.48
N GLU A 140 8.22 6.53 9.43
CA GLU A 140 8.07 6.25 10.87
C GLU A 140 6.60 5.94 11.23
N GLU A 141 5.67 6.61 10.57
CA GLU A 141 4.23 6.39 10.72
C GLU A 141 3.72 5.11 10.08
N TRP A 142 4.21 4.77 8.89
CA TRP A 142 3.94 3.46 8.29
C TRP A 142 4.41 2.32 9.21
N GLN A 143 5.58 2.48 9.85
CA GLN A 143 6.08 1.53 10.86
C GLN A 143 5.25 1.54 12.15
N GLY A 144 4.75 2.71 12.56
CA GLY A 144 3.84 2.89 13.69
C GLY A 144 2.39 2.42 13.44
N GLN A 145 2.04 2.13 12.18
CA GLN A 145 0.68 1.86 11.71
C GLN A 145 -0.30 3.02 11.94
N THR A 146 0.18 4.26 11.77
CA THR A 146 -0.58 5.50 12.00
C THR A 146 -0.97 6.21 10.71
N ASN A 147 -1.63 7.38 10.80
CA ASN A 147 -2.18 8.10 9.67
C ASN A 147 -1.36 9.37 9.37
N PRO A 148 -0.58 9.41 8.26
CA PRO A 148 0.34 10.50 7.90
C PRO A 148 -0.33 11.80 7.44
N THR A 149 -1.61 11.98 7.73
CA THR A 149 -2.39 13.17 7.39
C THR A 149 -3.23 13.69 8.56
N ASP A 150 -3.11 13.07 9.74
CA ASP A 150 -3.82 13.46 10.95
C ASP A 150 -2.85 13.60 12.11
N GLN A 151 -2.56 14.85 12.46
CA GLN A 151 -1.65 15.28 13.54
C GLN A 151 -1.97 14.68 14.93
N ASN A 152 -3.13 14.03 15.11
CA ASN A 152 -3.51 13.34 16.36
C ASN A 152 -3.22 11.82 16.31
N SER A 153 -2.85 11.29 15.15
CA SER A 153 -2.64 9.88 14.86
C SER A 153 -1.17 9.64 14.58
N HIS A 154 -0.36 9.66 15.64
CA HIS A 154 1.10 9.59 15.54
C HIS A 154 1.69 8.45 16.38
N PRO A 155 2.91 7.96 16.08
CA PRO A 155 3.61 7.02 16.92
C PRO A 155 3.95 7.62 18.30
N PRO A 156 4.30 6.81 19.32
CA PRO A 156 4.72 7.35 20.61
C PRO A 156 6.00 8.17 20.48
N PHE A 157 6.01 9.42 20.97
CA PHE A 157 7.21 10.30 20.95
C PHE A 157 8.45 9.66 21.60
N LEU A 158 8.27 8.70 22.50
CA LEU A 158 9.33 7.88 23.08
C LEU A 158 10.20 7.17 22.01
N ALA A 159 9.66 6.81 20.85
CA ALA A 159 10.42 6.20 19.75
C ALA A 159 11.52 7.13 19.19
N ARG A 160 11.36 8.45 19.35
CA ARG A 160 12.32 9.48 18.93
C ARG A 160 13.39 9.76 19.98
N LEU A 161 13.24 9.23 21.19
CA LEU A 161 14.19 9.42 22.29
C LEU A 161 15.38 8.46 22.12
N LYS A 162 16.57 9.01 21.86
CA LYS A 162 17.80 8.24 21.68
C LYS A 162 18.79 8.59 22.78
N MET A 163 19.34 7.59 23.47
CA MET A 163 20.42 7.80 24.43
C MET A 163 21.72 8.11 23.69
N LYS A 164 22.34 9.26 23.99
CA LYS A 164 23.59 9.74 23.40
C LYS A 164 24.81 9.26 24.17
N SER A 165 24.74 9.32 25.50
CA SER A 165 25.75 8.81 26.42
C SER A 165 25.15 8.62 27.80
N TYR A 166 25.86 7.91 28.68
CA TYR A 166 25.47 7.78 30.08
C TYR A 166 26.71 7.80 30.98
N SER A 167 26.54 8.33 32.19
CA SER A 167 27.44 8.06 33.31
C SER A 167 26.73 7.07 34.25
N ARG A 168 27.36 5.92 34.49
CA ARG A 168 26.88 4.90 35.42
C ARG A 168 27.92 4.74 36.52
N GLU A 169 27.59 5.22 37.71
CA GLU A 169 28.40 5.05 38.90
C GLU A 169 27.78 3.96 39.79
N PRO A 170 28.53 2.92 40.19
CA PRO A 170 28.05 1.98 41.18
C PRO A 170 27.84 2.73 42.51
N PHE A 171 26.71 2.50 43.16
CA PHE A 171 26.49 3.04 44.49
C PHE A 171 27.55 2.46 45.44
N THR A 172 28.03 3.29 46.36
CA THR A 172 29.16 2.94 47.22
C THR A 172 28.84 1.80 48.18
N PHE A 173 27.56 1.58 48.53
CA PHE A 173 27.14 0.58 49.52
C PHE A 173 26.34 -0.56 48.91
N VAL A 174 26.56 -1.76 49.46
CA VAL A 174 25.88 -3.00 49.07
C VAL A 174 25.27 -3.61 50.33
N PHE A 175 24.00 -3.98 50.25
CA PHE A 175 23.34 -4.76 51.30
C PHE A 175 23.79 -6.22 51.16
N ALA A 176 24.87 -6.59 51.87
CA ALA A 176 25.60 -7.83 51.65
C ALA A 176 25.04 -9.04 52.41
N SER A 177 24.42 -8.84 53.58
CA SER A 177 23.86 -9.95 54.37
C SER A 177 22.81 -9.48 55.38
N ARG A 178 21.96 -10.40 55.86
CA ARG A 178 21.00 -10.16 56.94
C ARG A 178 21.12 -11.25 57.99
N THR A 179 21.18 -10.86 59.26
CA THR A 179 21.19 -11.74 60.42
C THR A 179 20.17 -11.22 61.43
N GLY A 180 18.95 -11.75 61.37
CA GLY A 180 17.80 -11.22 62.13
C GLY A 180 17.50 -9.77 61.73
N ASP A 181 17.50 -8.87 62.73
CA ASP A 181 17.25 -7.43 62.56
C ASP A 181 18.52 -6.62 62.21
N THR A 182 19.63 -7.31 61.90
CA THR A 182 20.92 -6.67 61.62
C THR A 182 21.31 -6.88 60.16
N PHE A 183 21.61 -5.78 59.47
CA PHE A 183 21.97 -5.73 58.06
C PHE A 183 23.47 -5.49 57.93
N GLY A 184 24.16 -6.38 57.21
CA GLY A 184 25.56 -6.23 56.81
C GLY A 184 25.65 -5.32 55.59
N ILE A 185 26.20 -4.13 55.77
CA ILE A 185 26.46 -3.14 54.72
C ILE A 185 27.96 -3.17 54.40
N ASN A 186 28.29 -3.47 53.15
CA ASN A 186 29.67 -3.47 52.66
C ASN A 186 29.87 -2.35 51.63
N THR A 187 31.11 -1.97 51.32
CA THR A 187 31.38 -1.10 50.18
C THR A 187 31.51 -1.89 48.88
N SER A 188 31.06 -1.32 47.76
CA SER A 188 31.13 -1.97 46.43
C SER A 188 32.57 -2.15 45.93
N ASP A 189 33.53 -1.44 46.50
CA ASP A 189 34.97 -1.60 46.25
C ASP A 189 35.68 -2.55 47.23
N LEU A 190 34.96 -3.10 48.22
CA LEU A 190 35.45 -4.00 49.27
C LEU A 190 36.63 -3.46 50.12
N LYS A 191 36.90 -2.15 50.10
CA LYS A 191 38.03 -1.55 50.85
C LYS A 191 37.69 -1.27 52.32
N ALA A 192 36.41 -1.11 52.65
CA ALA A 192 35.96 -0.90 54.02
C ALA A 192 35.50 -2.24 54.65
N PRO A 193 35.64 -2.42 55.97
CA PRO A 193 35.05 -3.57 56.66
C PRO A 193 33.52 -3.48 56.66
N THR A 194 32.86 -4.64 56.53
CA THR A 194 31.39 -4.76 56.63
C THR A 194 30.88 -4.16 57.94
N GLN A 195 29.92 -3.25 57.84
CA GLN A 195 29.23 -2.64 58.98
C GLN A 195 27.94 -3.40 59.25
N PHE A 196 27.68 -3.75 60.51
CA PHE A 196 26.46 -4.41 60.93
C PHE A 196 25.56 -3.39 61.64
N LEU A 197 24.43 -3.06 61.04
CA LEU A 197 23.56 -1.93 61.41
C LEU A 197 22.09 -2.37 61.46
N LYS A 198 21.24 -1.64 62.19
CA LYS A 198 19.79 -1.90 62.32
C LYS A 198 18.96 -0.79 61.69
N VAL A 199 17.64 -1.01 61.56
CA VAL A 199 16.72 0.09 61.19
C VAL A 199 16.81 1.20 62.24
N GLY A 200 17.03 2.43 61.78
CA GLY A 200 17.29 3.59 62.63
C GLY A 200 18.77 4.00 62.71
N ASP A 201 19.72 3.14 62.36
CA ASP A 201 21.15 3.45 62.42
C ASP A 201 21.64 4.20 61.17
N THR A 202 22.71 5.00 61.32
CA THR A 202 23.40 5.71 60.23
C THR A 202 24.67 4.95 59.81
N ILE A 203 24.90 4.80 58.50
CA ILE A 203 26.08 4.15 57.94
C ILE A 203 27.33 5.00 58.23
N ARG A 204 28.29 4.44 58.97
CA ARG A 204 29.48 5.18 59.45
C ARG A 204 30.30 5.68 58.27
N GLY A 205 30.71 6.94 58.34
CA GLY A 205 31.42 7.65 57.27
C GLY A 205 30.49 8.31 56.24
N THR A 206 29.17 8.23 56.41
CA THR A 206 28.19 8.85 55.50
C THR A 206 27.01 9.49 56.23
N LYS A 207 26.08 10.02 55.44
CA LYS A 207 24.83 10.64 55.88
C LYS A 207 23.59 9.79 55.55
N PHE A 208 23.79 8.52 55.17
CA PHE A 208 22.69 7.61 54.88
C PHE A 208 22.25 6.88 56.14
N LYS A 209 20.97 7.02 56.49
CA LYS A 209 20.30 6.35 57.60
C LYS A 209 19.41 5.23 57.07
N ILE A 210 19.42 4.06 57.73
CA ILE A 210 18.49 2.98 57.41
C ILE A 210 17.11 3.36 57.96
N VAL A 211 16.11 3.51 57.09
CA VAL A 211 14.76 3.95 57.48
C VAL A 211 13.72 2.83 57.42
N ASN A 212 13.85 1.89 56.49
CA ASN A 212 12.92 0.78 56.35
C ASN A 212 13.61 -0.47 55.78
N PHE A 213 12.99 -1.63 56.00
CA PHE A 213 13.38 -2.91 55.40
C PHE A 213 12.12 -3.63 54.91
N THR A 214 12.12 -4.05 53.64
CA THR A 214 11.00 -4.77 53.01
C THR A 214 11.49 -6.15 52.57
N GLU A 215 10.96 -7.20 53.20
CA GLU A 215 11.30 -8.58 52.86
C GLU A 215 10.65 -8.99 51.54
N LYS A 216 11.45 -9.45 50.58
CA LYS A 216 10.99 -9.83 49.23
C LYS A 216 11.69 -11.09 48.74
N TYR A 217 10.95 -11.94 48.04
CA TYR A 217 11.46 -13.17 47.43
C TYR A 217 11.00 -13.25 45.98
N GLU A 218 11.91 -13.54 45.06
CA GLU A 218 11.63 -13.71 43.64
C GLU A 218 12.07 -15.09 43.14
N PRO A 219 11.25 -15.80 42.35
CA PRO A 219 11.65 -17.07 41.75
C PRO A 219 12.68 -16.81 40.65
N ASN A 220 13.87 -17.40 40.78
CA ASN A 220 14.88 -17.31 39.74
C ASN A 220 14.57 -18.21 38.53
N GLN A 221 15.45 -18.19 37.52
CA GLN A 221 15.37 -19.02 36.31
C GLN A 221 15.24 -20.54 36.56
N TYR A 222 15.59 -21.02 37.76
CA TYR A 222 15.46 -22.42 38.18
C TYR A 222 14.25 -22.69 39.09
N ARG A 223 13.35 -21.71 39.25
CA ARG A 223 12.20 -21.70 40.17
C ARG A 223 12.56 -21.79 41.66
N THR A 224 13.81 -21.49 42.02
CA THR A 224 14.21 -21.32 43.42
C THR A 224 13.91 -19.89 43.86
N ASN A 225 13.20 -19.72 44.97
CA ASN A 225 12.97 -18.40 45.57
C ASN A 225 14.29 -17.85 46.10
N VAL A 226 14.75 -16.74 45.52
CA VAL A 226 15.92 -15.98 45.96
C VAL A 226 15.46 -14.83 46.83
N ASP A 227 16.15 -14.60 47.94
CA ASP A 227 15.96 -13.43 48.81
C ASP A 227 16.46 -12.16 48.09
N VAL A 228 15.52 -11.32 47.67
CA VAL A 228 15.75 -10.03 47.00
C VAL A 228 15.27 -8.87 47.87
N SER A 229 15.31 -9.06 49.20
CA SER A 229 14.83 -8.06 50.15
C SER A 229 15.48 -6.69 49.96
N GLU A 230 14.68 -5.65 50.17
CA GLU A 230 15.04 -4.25 49.95
C GLU A 230 15.29 -3.54 51.27
N LEU A 231 16.45 -2.89 51.37
CA LEU A 231 16.82 -2.04 52.50
C LEU A 231 16.76 -0.57 52.06
N THR A 232 15.81 0.20 52.59
CA THR A 232 15.64 1.61 52.26
C THR A 232 16.55 2.47 53.12
N LEU A 233 17.43 3.21 52.47
CA LEU A 233 18.27 4.25 53.02
C LEU A 233 17.66 5.62 52.75
N GLU A 234 17.82 6.57 53.66
CA GLU A 234 17.48 7.97 53.49
C GLU A 234 18.72 8.83 53.71
N ASN A 235 19.00 9.75 52.80
CA ASN A 235 20.08 10.73 52.94
C ASN A 235 19.63 11.90 53.83
N GLN A 236 20.30 12.10 54.96
CA GLN A 236 19.93 13.10 55.96
C GLN A 236 20.12 14.57 55.49
N ASP A 237 20.83 14.83 54.39
CA ASP A 237 20.99 16.19 53.84
C ASP A 237 19.78 16.65 53.00
N ASN A 238 19.29 15.79 52.11
CA ASN A 238 18.32 16.13 51.06
C ASN A 238 17.00 15.35 51.14
N GLY A 239 16.90 14.36 52.03
CA GLY A 239 15.73 13.51 52.18
C GLY A 239 15.54 12.48 51.07
N GLU A 240 16.51 12.32 50.16
CA GLU A 240 16.42 11.33 49.08
C GLU A 240 16.46 9.91 49.65
N GLN A 241 15.51 9.08 49.23
CA GLN A 241 15.42 7.68 49.60
C GLN A 241 15.93 6.76 48.48
N LEU A 242 16.73 5.77 48.86
CA LEU A 242 17.34 4.78 47.95
C LEU A 242 17.16 3.38 48.54
N SER A 243 16.59 2.46 47.77
CA SER A 243 16.49 1.05 48.17
C SER A 243 17.68 0.23 47.65
N LEU A 244 18.37 -0.45 48.56
CA LEU A 244 19.40 -1.45 48.25
C LEU A 244 18.77 -2.85 48.20
N ILE A 245 18.91 -3.53 47.07
CA ILE A 245 18.51 -4.94 46.94
C ILE A 245 19.64 -5.81 47.50
N LYS A 246 19.28 -6.85 48.25
CA LYS A 246 20.23 -7.80 48.84
C LYS A 246 21.18 -8.40 47.79
N GLU A 247 22.47 -8.46 48.15
CA GLU A 247 23.58 -9.01 47.36
C GLU A 247 23.78 -8.35 45.97
N LYS A 248 23.09 -7.24 45.68
CA LYS A 248 23.13 -6.54 44.39
C LYS A 248 23.78 -5.17 44.52
N ILE A 249 24.76 -4.89 43.64
CA ILE A 249 25.33 -3.55 43.50
C ILE A 249 24.29 -2.65 42.82
N MET A 250 23.76 -1.69 43.57
CA MET A 250 22.85 -0.69 43.02
C MET A 250 23.61 0.38 42.24
N ILE A 251 22.89 1.09 41.37
CA ILE A 251 23.40 2.24 40.62
C ILE A 251 23.09 3.51 41.40
N SER A 252 24.09 4.38 41.53
CA SER A 252 24.03 5.65 42.26
C SER A 252 22.94 6.58 41.70
N PRO A 253 22.21 7.33 42.54
CA PRO A 253 21.31 8.41 42.10
C PRO A 253 21.98 9.47 41.22
N GLU A 254 23.29 9.69 41.42
CA GLU A 254 24.10 10.62 40.60
C GLU A 254 24.38 10.09 39.18
N SER A 255 24.06 8.83 38.88
CA SER A 255 24.14 8.31 37.52
C SER A 255 23.12 9.02 36.63
N ALA A 256 23.56 9.49 35.46
CA ALA A 256 22.75 10.27 34.55
C ALA A 256 22.83 9.72 33.12
N ALA A 257 21.71 9.73 32.42
CA ALA A 257 21.63 9.47 30.99
C ALA A 257 21.46 10.79 30.24
N ASN A 258 22.27 10.98 29.19
CA ASN A 258 22.12 12.09 28.26
C ASN A 258 21.30 11.60 27.07
N PHE A 259 20.14 12.19 26.87
CA PHE A 259 19.23 11.87 25.78
C PHE A 259 19.26 12.95 24.70
N VAL A 260 19.00 12.52 23.47
CA VAL A 260 18.68 13.34 22.31
C VAL A 260 17.24 13.02 21.94
N PHE A 261 16.38 14.03 21.96
CA PHE A 261 15.04 13.93 21.38
C PHE A 261 15.11 14.35 19.91
N GLY A 262 14.75 13.42 19.02
CA GLY A 262 14.63 13.70 17.58
C GLY A 262 13.48 14.63 17.26
N GLY A 263 13.66 15.51 16.28
CA GLY A 263 12.67 16.47 15.82
C GLY A 263 13.26 17.50 14.85
N PRO A 264 12.46 18.46 14.36
CA PRO A 264 12.94 19.55 13.50
C PRO A 264 14.02 20.40 14.17
N ALA A 265 13.97 20.49 15.50
CA ALA A 265 15.02 21.05 16.33
C ALA A 265 15.42 19.99 17.39
N PRO A 266 16.49 19.21 17.16
CA PRO A 266 16.96 18.21 18.12
C PRO A 266 17.28 18.84 19.48
N ARG A 267 16.88 18.16 20.57
CA ARG A 267 17.12 18.66 21.94
C ARG A 267 17.92 17.65 22.75
N ASP A 268 19.07 18.10 23.23
CA ASP A 268 19.91 17.38 24.19
C ASP A 268 19.48 17.73 25.62
N PHE A 269 19.28 16.73 26.47
CA PHE A 269 19.05 16.94 27.90
C PHE A 269 19.59 15.77 28.73
N SER A 270 19.87 16.04 30.01
CA SER A 270 20.40 15.06 30.96
C SER A 270 19.35 14.75 32.03
N VAL A 271 19.19 13.47 32.34
CA VAL A 271 18.23 12.99 33.35
C VAL A 271 18.99 12.12 34.34
N LYS A 272 18.93 12.46 35.64
CA LYS A 272 19.45 11.62 36.71
C LYS A 272 18.60 10.36 36.90
N LYS A 273 19.18 9.31 37.47
CA LYS A 273 18.44 8.14 37.88
C LYS A 273 17.31 8.54 38.84
N ASP A 274 16.16 7.87 38.69
CA ASP A 274 14.90 8.10 39.41
C ASP A 274 14.28 9.51 39.22
N GLN A 275 14.85 10.37 38.38
CA GLN A 275 14.26 11.67 38.03
C GLN A 275 13.10 11.49 37.04
N GLU A 276 12.01 12.25 37.26
CA GLU A 276 10.92 12.41 36.30
C GLU A 276 11.24 13.50 35.26
N PHE A 277 10.84 13.25 34.02
CA PHE A 277 10.89 14.23 32.92
C PHE A 277 9.69 14.04 31.97
N SER A 278 9.37 15.07 31.19
CA SER A 278 8.37 15.02 30.12
C SER A 278 9.02 15.33 28.78
N LEU A 279 8.42 14.85 27.70
CA LEU A 279 8.87 15.09 26.32
C LEU A 279 7.92 16.07 25.64
N PRO A 280 8.32 17.34 25.38
CA PRO A 280 7.54 18.21 24.49
C PRO A 280 7.46 17.55 23.10
N PRO A 281 6.27 17.43 22.49
CA PRO A 281 5.07 18.25 22.71
C PRO A 281 4.06 17.74 23.75
N GLU A 282 4.26 16.61 24.41
CA GLU A 282 3.34 16.01 25.40
C GLU A 282 3.79 16.24 26.86
N PRO A 283 3.50 17.40 27.49
CA PRO A 283 3.84 17.64 28.90
C PRO A 283 2.97 16.84 29.89
N SER A 284 1.90 16.20 29.41
CA SER A 284 1.00 15.35 30.19
C SER A 284 1.62 14.02 30.58
N ILE A 285 2.48 13.46 29.72
CA ILE A 285 3.15 12.18 29.97
C ILE A 285 4.46 12.42 30.72
N ARG A 286 4.64 11.68 31.82
CA ARG A 286 5.87 11.69 32.62
C ARG A 286 6.59 10.36 32.49
N TYR A 287 7.87 10.44 32.18
CA TYR A 287 8.79 9.32 32.13
C TYR A 287 9.74 9.40 33.32
N LYS A 288 10.19 8.24 33.82
CA LYS A 288 11.14 8.14 34.94
C LYS A 288 12.33 7.28 34.51
N LEU A 289 13.56 7.73 34.74
CA LEU A 289 14.76 6.96 34.42
C LEU A 289 15.02 5.88 35.50
N ILE A 290 14.74 4.62 35.20
CA ILE A 290 14.89 3.51 36.17
C ILE A 290 16.30 2.92 36.21
N ASP A 291 16.86 2.60 35.04
CA ASP A 291 18.16 1.93 34.87
C ASP A 291 18.74 2.25 33.48
N VAL A 292 20.02 1.91 33.29
CA VAL A 292 20.92 2.07 32.15
C VAL A 292 20.36 1.77 30.75
N GLN A 293 20.82 0.74 30.03
CA GLN A 293 21.87 -0.27 30.27
C GLN A 293 22.84 -0.29 29.06
N PRO A 294 24.04 -0.90 29.14
CA PRO A 294 24.75 -1.25 27.92
C PRO A 294 23.91 -2.26 27.12
N ARG A 295 23.87 -2.06 25.80
CA ARG A 295 23.20 -2.94 24.83
C ARG A 295 24.14 -4.06 24.36
#